data_AF-A0A7I9Z357-F1
#
_entry.id   AF-A0A7I9Z357-F1
#
_cell.length_a   1.000
_cell.length_b   1.000
_cell.length_c   1.000
_cell.angle_alpha   90.00
_cell.angle_beta   90.00
_cell.angle_gamma   90.00
#
_symmetry.space_group_name_H-M   'P 1'
#
loop_
_entity.id
_entity.type
_entity.pdbx_description
1 polymer ?
#
loop_
_entity_poly.entity_id
_entity_poly.type
_entity_poly.pdbx_seq_one_letter_code
_entity_poly.pdbx_strand_id
1 'polypeptide(L)'
;MTIRRTRSRGQMLALGAAGAVVATSMLGEALLSAPQAAAACNMTPKDDQYINLLAQNKMIHSAEFNDCNMTAEGRWFADQVRSADNPLAAGKRLVNMVTNTTPLKADQAEWEVESAIFVYAPEMIPAIKGQAQGPSAA
;
A
#
# COMPACT_ATOMS: atom_id res chain seq x y z
N MET A 1 78.28 4.63 -10.41
CA MET A 1 76.87 4.75 -10.82
C MET A 1 76.32 6.06 -10.26
N THR A 2 76.09 7.02 -11.16
CA THR A 2 75.07 8.11 -11.16
C THR A 2 74.94 9.11 -9.97
N ILE A 3 75.71 10.21 -10.08
CA ILE A 3 75.35 11.67 -10.05
C ILE A 3 74.38 12.25 -8.98
N ARG A 4 74.99 13.00 -8.04
CA ARG A 4 74.83 14.44 -7.65
C ARG A 4 73.45 15.11 -7.41
N ARG A 5 73.49 15.88 -6.30
CA ARG A 5 73.05 17.28 -6.06
C ARG A 5 71.73 17.54 -5.32
N THR A 6 71.91 17.98 -4.09
CA THR A 6 71.04 18.83 -3.26
C THR A 6 70.58 20.10 -3.99
N ARG A 7 69.28 20.44 -3.93
CA ARG A 7 68.81 21.85 -3.83
C ARG A 7 67.34 21.93 -3.42
N SER A 8 67.10 22.70 -2.35
CA SER A 8 65.80 23.24 -1.96
C SER A 8 65.44 24.46 -2.82
N ARG A 9 64.17 24.57 -3.26
CA ARG A 9 63.33 25.79 -3.40
C ARG A 9 62.15 25.61 -4.40
N GLY A 10 60.99 26.17 -4.04
CA GLY A 10 59.80 26.40 -4.90
C GLY A 10 58.60 25.57 -4.45
N GLN A 11 57.66 26.02 -3.60
CA GLN A 11 56.59 26.99 -3.88
C GLN A 11 55.97 26.83 -5.28
N MET A 12 54.71 26.39 -5.34
CA MET A 12 53.55 26.93 -6.09
C MET A 12 52.49 25.81 -6.19
N LEU A 13 51.39 25.90 -5.45
CA LEU A 13 50.12 26.52 -5.87
C LEU A 13 49.44 25.83 -7.07
N ALA A 14 48.29 25.24 -6.74
CA ALA A 14 47.03 25.29 -7.47
C ALA A 14 46.65 24.15 -8.43
N LEU A 15 45.32 24.03 -8.56
CA LEU A 15 44.49 23.19 -9.42
C LEU A 15 44.28 21.74 -8.95
N GLY A 16 43.06 21.23 -8.76
CA GLY A 16 41.75 21.77 -9.08
C GLY A 16 40.63 20.79 -8.68
N ALA A 17 39.43 21.35 -8.63
CA ALA A 17 38.10 20.82 -8.39
C ALA A 17 37.82 19.30 -8.41
N ALA A 18 36.99 18.91 -7.44
CA ALA A 18 36.07 17.78 -7.37
C ALA A 18 35.80 17.03 -8.69
N GLY A 19 36.09 15.73 -8.68
CA GLY A 19 35.66 14.79 -9.70
C GLY A 19 35.14 13.51 -9.05
N ALA A 20 33.82 13.40 -8.91
CA ALA A 20 33.13 12.15 -8.63
C ALA A 20 31.89 12.07 -9.53
N VAL A 21 32.12 11.80 -10.82
CA VAL A 21 31.07 11.40 -11.76
C VAL A 21 31.02 9.89 -11.70
N VAL A 22 30.10 9.32 -10.92
CA VAL A 22 29.79 7.89 -11.01
C VAL A 22 28.72 7.73 -12.08
N ALA A 23 29.17 7.58 -13.32
CA ALA A 23 28.38 7.04 -14.41
C ALA A 23 28.47 5.51 -14.34
N THR A 24 27.41 4.86 -13.86
CA THR A 24 27.18 3.44 -14.14
C THR A 24 25.86 3.31 -14.88
N SER A 25 25.98 3.42 -16.20
CA SER A 25 24.99 3.01 -17.17
C SER A 25 24.74 1.51 -17.05
N MET A 26 23.65 1.11 -16.41
CA MET A 26 23.05 -0.22 -16.59
C MET A 26 21.83 -0.08 -17.50
N LEU A 27 22.10 0.23 -18.77
CA LEU A 27 21.18 -0.05 -19.88
C LEU A 27 21.43 -1.50 -20.31
N GLY A 28 20.91 -2.43 -19.52
CA GLY A 28 20.77 -3.83 -19.87
C GLY A 28 19.31 -4.07 -20.24
N GLU A 29 19.08 -4.58 -21.44
CA GLU A 29 17.79 -4.88 -22.05
C GLU A 29 16.88 -5.68 -21.13
N ALA A 30 16.05 -4.99 -20.37
CA ALA A 30 14.86 -5.53 -19.78
C ALA A 30 13.67 -4.87 -20.49
N LEU A 31 13.31 -5.41 -21.66
CA LEU A 31 11.90 -5.57 -22.04
C LEU A 31 11.25 -6.53 -21.03
N LEU A 32 11.28 -6.17 -19.74
CA LEU A 32 10.31 -6.63 -18.78
C LEU A 32 9.03 -5.99 -19.27
N SER A 33 8.25 -6.76 -20.02
CA SER A 33 6.81 -6.59 -20.11
C SER A 33 6.35 -6.07 -18.76
N ALA A 34 5.97 -4.79 -18.68
CA ALA A 34 5.33 -4.29 -17.48
C ALA A 34 4.25 -5.33 -17.16
N PRO A 35 4.27 -5.97 -15.97
CA PRO A 35 3.24 -6.94 -15.66
C PRO A 35 1.96 -6.19 -15.91
N GLN A 36 1.11 -6.72 -16.79
CA GLN A 36 -0.14 -6.07 -17.10
C GLN A 36 -0.89 -6.00 -15.76
N ALA A 37 -0.82 -4.85 -15.11
CA ALA A 37 -1.56 -4.53 -13.89
C ALA A 37 -3.07 -4.45 -14.19
N ALA A 38 -3.46 -4.71 -15.44
CA ALA A 38 -4.72 -5.31 -15.80
C ALA A 38 -4.55 -6.84 -15.91
N ALA A 39 -4.35 -7.52 -14.78
CA ALA A 39 -4.87 -8.88 -14.70
C ALA A 39 -6.34 -8.77 -15.09
N ALA A 40 -6.81 -9.56 -16.06
CA ALA A 40 -8.18 -9.47 -16.57
C ALA A 40 -9.14 -9.27 -15.40
N CYS A 41 -9.80 -8.12 -15.35
CA CYS A 41 -10.71 -7.77 -14.26
C CYS A 41 -11.93 -8.68 -14.38
N ASN A 42 -11.81 -9.84 -13.78
CA ASN A 42 -12.85 -10.85 -13.76
C ASN A 42 -13.54 -10.75 -12.41
N MET A 43 -14.63 -10.00 -12.39
CA MET A 43 -15.42 -9.79 -11.19
C MET A 43 -16.18 -11.07 -10.83
N THR A 44 -16.11 -11.44 -9.56
CA THR A 44 -16.93 -12.51 -8.99
C THR A 44 -18.30 -11.98 -8.56
N PRO A 45 -19.32 -12.84 -8.31
CA PRO A 45 -20.59 -12.38 -7.76
C PRO A 45 -20.47 -11.68 -6.39
N LYS A 46 -19.44 -12.01 -5.61
CA LYS A 46 -19.13 -11.27 -4.37
C LYS A 46 -18.59 -9.87 -4.66
N ASP A 47 -17.84 -9.72 -5.74
CA ASP A 47 -17.31 -8.43 -6.17
C ASP A 47 -18.45 -7.50 -6.56
N ASP A 48 -19.42 -8.01 -7.32
CA ASP A 48 -20.64 -7.28 -7.65
C ASP A 48 -21.42 -6.90 -6.38
N GLN A 49 -21.55 -7.82 -5.42
CA GLN A 49 -22.22 -7.53 -4.15
C GLN A 49 -21.50 -6.40 -3.38
N TYR A 50 -20.18 -6.44 -3.30
CA TYR A 50 -19.38 -5.43 -2.62
C TYR A 50 -19.52 -4.06 -3.28
N ILE A 51 -19.38 -3.98 -4.61
CA ILE A 51 -19.57 -2.73 -5.36
C ILE A 51 -20.98 -2.16 -5.17
N ASN A 52 -22.00 -3.03 -5.18
CA ASN A 52 -23.37 -2.60 -4.93
C ASN A 52 -23.59 -2.04 -3.51
N LEU A 53 -22.89 -2.57 -2.49
CA LEU A 53 -22.93 -2.01 -1.13
C LEU A 53 -22.21 -0.66 -1.06
N LEU A 54 -21.08 -0.52 -1.75
CA LEU A 54 -20.36 0.75 -1.85
C LEU A 54 -21.18 1.83 -2.56
N ALA A 55 -21.87 1.47 -3.65
CA ALA A 55 -22.72 2.39 -4.40
C ALA A 55 -23.88 2.95 -3.56
N GLN A 56 -24.47 2.15 -2.67
CA GLN A 56 -25.56 2.58 -1.77
C GLN A 56 -25.15 3.73 -0.86
N ASN A 57 -23.88 3.77 -0.43
CA ASN A 57 -23.36 4.82 0.44
C ASN A 57 -22.57 5.90 -0.33
N LYS A 58 -22.80 6.00 -1.65
CA LYS A 58 -22.15 6.97 -2.56
C LYS A 58 -20.63 6.91 -2.52
N MET A 59 -20.07 5.72 -2.33
CA MET A 59 -18.62 5.47 -2.26
C MET A 59 -17.97 5.37 -3.63
N ILE A 60 -18.54 6.03 -4.65
CA ILE A 60 -17.98 6.02 -6.00
C ILE A 60 -16.68 6.82 -5.93
N HIS A 61 -15.56 6.10 -5.92
CA HIS A 61 -14.25 6.72 -5.97
C HIS A 61 -14.14 7.48 -7.31
N SER A 62 -13.33 8.53 -7.35
CA SER A 62 -13.15 9.36 -8.54
C SER A 62 -12.89 8.52 -9.81
N ALA A 63 -13.05 9.11 -11.00
CA ALA A 63 -12.92 8.41 -12.29
C ALA A 63 -11.60 7.62 -12.51
N GLU A 64 -10.63 7.75 -11.61
CA GLU A 64 -9.34 7.04 -11.62
C GLU A 64 -9.39 5.68 -10.89
N PHE A 65 -10.44 5.41 -10.09
CA PHE A 65 -10.66 4.13 -9.43
C PHE A 65 -11.77 3.35 -10.13
N ASN A 66 -11.42 2.18 -10.66
CA ASN A 66 -12.39 1.25 -11.22
C ASN A 66 -12.81 0.20 -10.17
N ASP A 67 -13.91 -0.49 -10.45
CA ASP A 67 -14.47 -1.53 -9.58
C ASP A 67 -13.45 -2.66 -9.27
N CYS A 68 -12.50 -2.89 -10.16
CA CYS A 68 -11.44 -3.87 -9.99
C CYS A 68 -10.48 -3.49 -8.85
N ASN A 69 -10.10 -2.22 -8.77
CA ASN A 69 -9.26 -1.70 -7.70
C ASN A 69 -10.02 -1.77 -6.37
N MET A 70 -11.28 -1.34 -6.36
CA MET A 70 -12.12 -1.37 -5.16
C MET A 70 -12.27 -2.80 -4.63
N THR A 71 -12.55 -3.76 -5.49
CA THR A 71 -12.74 -5.16 -5.08
C THR A 71 -11.44 -5.81 -4.63
N ALA A 72 -10.29 -5.44 -5.22
CA ALA A 72 -8.98 -5.87 -4.73
C ALA A 72 -8.70 -5.36 -3.30
N GLU A 73 -9.00 -4.08 -3.05
CA GLU A 73 -8.86 -3.48 -1.72
C GLU A 73 -9.82 -4.09 -0.69
N GLY A 74 -11.09 -4.29 -1.05
CA GLY A 74 -12.06 -4.95 -0.18
C GLY A 74 -11.66 -6.38 0.19
N ARG A 75 -11.12 -7.16 -0.77
CA ARG A 75 -10.54 -8.49 -0.46
C ARG A 75 -9.35 -8.38 0.49
N TRP A 76 -8.47 -7.41 0.26
CA TRP A 76 -7.33 -7.16 1.12
C TRP A 76 -7.75 -6.83 2.55
N PHE A 77 -8.74 -5.94 2.76
CA PHE A 77 -9.28 -5.67 4.10
C PHE A 77 -9.76 -6.93 4.81
N ALA A 78 -10.51 -7.78 4.10
CA ALA A 78 -11.03 -9.02 4.65
C ALA A 78 -9.93 -10.00 5.06
N ASP A 79 -8.86 -10.10 4.26
CA ASP A 79 -7.72 -10.95 4.57
C ASP A 79 -6.93 -10.43 5.79
N GLN A 80 -6.76 -9.11 5.91
CA GLN A 80 -6.14 -8.50 7.09
C GLN A 80 -6.92 -8.78 8.38
N VAL A 81 -8.25 -8.84 8.30
CA VAL A 81 -9.12 -9.16 9.44
C VAL A 81 -9.04 -10.65 9.80
N ARG A 82 -8.99 -11.55 8.81
CA ARG A 82 -8.82 -13.00 9.03
C ARG A 82 -7.49 -13.34 9.68
N SER A 83 -6.41 -12.70 9.25
CA SER A 83 -5.06 -13.01 9.70
C SER A 83 -4.74 -12.41 11.07
N ALA A 84 -5.64 -11.63 11.66
CA ALA A 84 -5.39 -10.92 12.90
C ALA A 84 -5.86 -11.73 14.13
N ASP A 85 -5.03 -11.77 15.17
CA ASP A 85 -5.40 -12.33 16.49
C ASP A 85 -6.59 -11.59 17.12
N ASN A 86 -6.73 -10.30 16.81
CA ASN A 86 -7.86 -9.47 17.23
C ASN A 86 -8.53 -8.82 15.99
N PRO A 87 -9.50 -9.50 15.38
CA PRO A 87 -10.23 -9.02 14.20
C PRO A 87 -10.90 -7.67 14.40
N LEU A 88 -11.48 -7.39 15.58
CA LEU A 88 -12.08 -6.08 15.88
C LEU A 88 -11.04 -4.96 15.85
N ALA A 89 -9.89 -5.18 16.49
CA ALA A 89 -8.81 -4.19 16.49
C ALA A 89 -8.21 -4.00 15.08
N ALA A 90 -8.16 -5.07 14.27
CA ALA A 90 -7.75 -4.98 12.87
C ALA A 90 -8.71 -4.14 12.05
N GLY A 91 -10.02 -4.40 12.14
CA GLY A 91 -11.05 -3.59 11.47
C GLY A 91 -10.95 -2.10 11.81
N LYS A 92 -10.81 -1.76 13.11
CA LYS A 92 -10.61 -0.36 13.55
C LYS A 92 -9.35 0.28 12.97
N ARG A 93 -8.24 -0.48 12.86
CA ARG A 93 -7.02 0.01 12.22
C ARG A 93 -7.21 0.28 10.74
N LEU A 94 -7.96 -0.57 10.03
CA LEU A 94 -8.29 -0.37 8.62
C LEU A 94 -9.17 0.87 8.42
N VAL A 95 -10.20 1.08 9.25
CA VAL A 95 -11.02 2.30 9.21
C VAL A 95 -10.16 3.55 9.41
N ASN A 96 -9.25 3.52 10.39
CA ASN A 96 -8.32 4.63 10.60
C ASN A 96 -7.36 4.82 9.42
N MET A 97 -6.91 3.74 8.77
CA MET A 97 -6.05 3.84 7.59
C MET A 97 -6.79 4.53 6.44
N VAL A 98 -8.00 4.07 6.12
CA VAL A 98 -8.83 4.65 5.05
C VAL A 98 -9.10 6.13 5.34
N THR A 99 -9.55 6.45 6.56
CA THR A 99 -9.83 7.84 7.00
C THR A 99 -8.61 8.76 6.86
N ASN A 100 -7.38 8.25 7.06
CA ASN A 100 -6.16 9.06 7.04
C ASN A 100 -5.49 9.14 5.66
N THR A 101 -5.85 8.26 4.72
CA THR A 101 -5.16 8.13 3.41
C THR A 101 -6.05 8.46 2.22
N THR A 102 -7.36 8.59 2.46
CA THR A 102 -8.36 8.90 1.44
C THR A 102 -9.13 10.17 1.83
N PRO A 103 -9.88 10.79 0.90
CA PRO A 103 -10.79 11.89 1.22
C PRO A 103 -12.12 11.44 1.86
N LEU A 104 -12.27 10.16 2.20
CA LEU A 104 -13.50 9.62 2.78
C LEU A 104 -13.71 10.13 4.21
N LYS A 105 -14.98 10.39 4.54
CA LYS A 105 -15.37 10.70 5.93
C LYS A 105 -15.29 9.43 6.80
N ALA A 106 -15.27 9.61 8.11
CA ALA A 106 -15.14 8.50 9.06
C ALA A 106 -16.25 7.44 8.90
N ASP A 107 -17.49 7.87 8.70
CA ASP A 107 -18.65 6.99 8.46
C ASP A 107 -18.55 6.22 7.13
N GLN A 108 -17.98 6.86 6.11
CA GLN A 108 -17.73 6.26 4.81
C GLN A 108 -16.60 5.22 4.88
N ALA A 109 -15.52 5.53 5.58
CA ALA A 109 -14.41 4.61 5.81
C ALA A 109 -14.85 3.39 6.63
N GLU A 110 -15.70 3.60 7.64
CA GLU A 110 -16.31 2.50 8.41
C GLU A 110 -17.18 1.62 7.50
N TRP A 111 -18.07 2.23 6.71
CA TRP A 111 -18.91 1.51 5.76
C TRP A 111 -18.12 0.65 4.77
N GLU A 112 -17.01 1.17 4.25
CA GLU A 112 -16.17 0.47 3.29
C GLU A 112 -15.55 -0.80 3.88
N VAL A 113 -14.94 -0.68 5.05
CA VAL A 113 -14.30 -1.79 5.76
C VAL A 113 -15.34 -2.80 6.23
N GLU A 114 -16.47 -2.34 6.77
CA GLU A 114 -17.55 -3.22 7.20
C GLU A 114 -18.19 -3.98 6.03
N SER A 115 -18.42 -3.30 4.89
CA SER A 115 -18.94 -3.94 3.68
C SER A 115 -17.97 -5.01 3.15
N ALA A 116 -16.67 -4.72 3.21
CA ALA A 116 -15.64 -5.66 2.81
C ALA A 116 -15.63 -6.92 3.70
N ILE A 117 -15.70 -6.74 5.03
CA ILE A 117 -15.80 -7.86 5.98
C ILE A 117 -17.09 -8.64 5.73
N PHE A 118 -18.22 -7.96 5.56
CA PHE A 118 -19.52 -8.59 5.35
C PHE A 118 -19.56 -9.49 4.12
N VAL A 119 -18.98 -9.05 3.00
CA VAL A 119 -19.00 -9.79 1.75
C VAL A 119 -17.90 -10.85 1.69
N TYR A 120 -16.68 -10.45 2.02
CA TYR A 120 -15.52 -11.29 1.77
C TYR A 120 -15.18 -12.17 2.97
N ALA A 121 -15.31 -11.72 4.21
CA ALA A 121 -15.01 -12.48 5.45
C ALA A 121 -16.19 -12.57 6.45
N PRO A 122 -17.39 -13.02 6.02
CA PRO A 122 -18.57 -13.08 6.89
C PRO A 122 -18.38 -13.98 8.12
N GLU A 123 -17.50 -14.98 8.03
CA GLU A 123 -17.13 -15.87 9.14
C GLU A 123 -16.47 -15.15 10.31
N MET A 124 -15.91 -13.95 10.09
CA MET A 124 -15.27 -13.16 11.14
C MET A 124 -16.27 -12.32 11.95
N ILE A 125 -17.48 -12.10 11.43
CA ILE A 125 -18.50 -11.26 12.09
C ILE A 125 -18.83 -11.73 13.52
N PRO A 126 -19.02 -13.03 13.81
CA PRO A 126 -19.28 -13.49 15.18
C PRO A 126 -18.11 -13.18 16.13
N ALA A 127 -16.87 -13.37 15.69
CA ALA A 127 -15.68 -13.07 16.49
C ALA A 127 -15.57 -11.58 16.80
N ILE A 128 -15.79 -10.72 15.79
CA ILE A 128 -15.81 -9.27 15.93
C ILE A 128 -16.90 -8.82 16.92
N LYS A 129 -18.13 -9.36 16.78
CA LYS A 129 -19.24 -9.04 17.69
C LYS A 129 -18.94 -9.49 19.13
N GLY A 130 -18.39 -10.68 19.31
CA GLY A 130 -17.98 -11.17 20.64
C GLY A 130 -16.92 -10.29 21.29
N GLN A 131 -15.94 -9.81 20.52
CA GLN A 131 -14.92 -8.87 20.99
C GLN A 131 -15.49 -7.48 21.32
N ALA A 132 -16.50 -7.02 20.57
CA ALA A 132 -17.12 -5.71 20.77
C ALA A 132 -17.98 -5.66 22.05
N GLN A 133 -18.56 -6.80 22.44
CA GLN A 133 -19.40 -6.91 23.64
C GLN A 133 -18.57 -7.07 24.92
N GLY A 134 -17.27 -7.40 24.81
CA GLY A 134 -16.38 -7.68 25.94
C GLY A 134 -16.76 -8.95 26.70
N PRO A 135 -15.94 -9.41 27.67
CA PRO A 135 -16.42 -10.37 28.65
C PRO A 135 -17.57 -9.70 29.40
N SER A 136 -18.79 -10.16 29.13
CA SER A 136 -19.93 -9.85 29.99
C SER A 136 -19.54 -10.33 31.38
N ALA A 137 -19.42 -9.39 32.32
CA ALA A 137 -19.25 -9.70 33.73
C ALA A 137 -20.36 -10.67 34.15
N ALA A 138 -19.96 -11.92 34.41
CA ALA A 138 -20.75 -12.93 35.09
C ALA A 138 -20.12 -13.15 36.47
#